data_AF-A0A349PCD3-F1
#
_entry.id   AF-A0A349PCD3-F1
#
_cell.length_a   1.000
_cell.length_b   1.000
_cell.length_c   1.000
_cell.angle_alpha   90.00
_cell.angle_beta   90.00
_cell.angle_gamma   90.00
#
_symmetry.space_group_name_H-M   'P 1'
#
loop_
_entity.id
_entity.type
_entity.pdbx_description
1 polymer ?
#
loop_
_entity_poly.entity_id
_entity_poly.type
_entity_poly.pdbx_seq_one_letter_code
_entity_poly.pdbx_strand_id
1 'polypeptide(L)'
;MTTHVKIETENDLEKLISDYGPSKYQDIVRAMQWARHLRRQEEFRNVPMAELIDRSLFDVVSGKVKVDEIEASVKTDQAIEEKLAAKRTDEPRKPRKEGKEEKPAKDAA
;
A
#
# COMPACT_ATOMS: atom_id res chain seq x y z
N MET A 1 17.26 -4.05 -17.05
CA MET A 1 16.71 -2.76 -17.50
C MET A 1 15.34 -2.62 -16.84
N THR A 2 15.25 -1.85 -15.76
CA THR A 2 13.98 -1.50 -15.14
C THR A 2 13.32 -0.44 -16.02
N THR A 3 12.29 -0.84 -16.76
CA THR A 3 11.43 0.08 -17.49
C THR A 3 10.65 0.90 -16.48
N HIS A 4 11.17 2.07 -16.12
CA HIS A 4 10.34 3.14 -15.60
C HIS A 4 9.32 3.45 -16.68
N VAL A 5 8.07 3.00 -16.48
CA VAL A 5 6.95 3.46 -17.29
C VAL A 5 6.98 4.97 -17.14
N LYS A 6 7.35 5.68 -18.22
CA LYS A 6 7.31 7.12 -18.27
C LYS A 6 5.84 7.49 -18.15
N ILE A 7 5.43 7.80 -16.92
CA ILE A 7 4.12 8.35 -16.64
C ILE A 7 4.14 9.74 -17.29
N GLU A 8 3.61 9.87 -18.50
CA GLU A 8 3.49 11.16 -19.23
C GLU A 8 2.65 12.19 -18.45
N THR A 9 2.16 11.84 -17.26
CA THR A 9 1.29 12.62 -16.36
C THR A 9 1.97 13.18 -15.10
N GLU A 10 3.31 13.15 -14.94
CA GLU A 10 3.96 13.81 -13.77
C GLU A 10 3.66 15.32 -13.72
N ASN A 11 3.78 16.03 -14.85
CA ASN A 11 3.46 17.46 -14.93
C ASN A 11 1.96 17.77 -14.72
N ASP A 12 1.08 16.80 -14.96
CA ASP A 12 -0.37 17.00 -14.87
C ASP A 12 -0.84 16.84 -13.42
N LEU A 13 -0.24 15.91 -12.66
CA LEU A 13 -0.55 15.67 -11.26
C LEU A 13 -0.14 16.85 -10.37
N GLU A 14 1.07 17.39 -10.53
CA GLU A 14 1.55 18.52 -9.73
C GLU A 14 0.67 19.76 -9.89
N LYS A 15 0.23 20.00 -11.13
CA LYS A 15 -0.69 21.09 -11.45
C LYS A 15 -2.07 20.84 -10.84
N LEU A 16 -2.61 19.64 -11.03
CA LEU A 16 -3.89 19.22 -10.46
C LEU A 16 -3.93 19.38 -8.93
N ILE A 17 -2.84 19.03 -8.23
CA ILE A 17 -2.71 19.18 -6.77
C ILE A 17 -2.58 20.66 -6.35
N SER A 18 -1.87 21.46 -7.14
CA SER A 18 -1.65 22.90 -6.85
C SER A 18 -2.92 23.71 -6.99
N ASP A 19 -3.73 23.41 -8.00
CA ASP A 19 -5.04 24.03 -8.23
C ASP A 19 -6.13 23.48 -7.30
N TYR A 20 -5.83 22.38 -6.57
CA TYR A 20 -6.78 21.70 -5.72
C TYR A 20 -7.01 22.47 -4.41
N GLY A 21 -8.28 22.79 -4.16
CA GLY A 21 -8.72 23.58 -3.01
C GLY A 21 -8.50 22.89 -1.64
N PRO A 22 -9.10 23.43 -0.56
CA PRO A 22 -8.88 22.94 0.81
C PRO A 22 -9.28 21.47 1.04
N SER A 23 -10.07 20.87 0.16
CA SER A 23 -10.39 19.42 0.15
C SER A 23 -9.17 18.54 -0.13
N LYS A 24 -8.06 19.09 -0.65
CA LYS A 24 -6.85 18.32 -1.01
C LYS A 24 -6.33 17.43 0.11
N TYR A 25 -6.41 17.87 1.36
CA TYR A 25 -5.91 17.09 2.49
C TYR A 25 -6.77 15.84 2.75
N GLN A 26 -8.10 15.95 2.58
CA GLN A 26 -9.00 14.81 2.67
C GLN A 26 -8.78 13.87 1.48
N ASP A 27 -8.55 14.42 0.30
CA ASP A 27 -8.35 13.63 -0.92
C ASP A 27 -7.00 12.91 -0.95
N ILE A 28 -5.95 13.46 -0.33
CA ILE A 28 -4.69 12.74 -0.08
C ILE A 28 -4.93 11.52 0.82
N VAL A 29 -5.72 11.67 1.89
CA VAL A 29 -6.07 10.55 2.77
C VAL A 29 -6.87 9.48 2.02
N ARG A 30 -7.84 9.90 1.20
CA ARG A 30 -8.64 9.01 0.35
C ARG A 30 -7.78 8.29 -0.69
N ALA A 31 -6.83 8.98 -1.31
CA ALA A 31 -5.87 8.37 -2.24
C ALA A 31 -5.00 7.31 -1.57
N MET A 32 -4.56 7.55 -0.33
CA MET A 32 -3.81 6.54 0.44
C MET A 32 -4.67 5.31 0.77
N GLN A 33 -5.93 5.52 1.14
CA GLN A 33 -6.89 4.45 1.37
C GLN A 33 -7.09 3.62 0.09
N TRP A 34 -7.25 4.30 -1.05
CA TRP A 34 -7.40 3.68 -2.35
C TRP A 34 -6.15 2.89 -2.76
N ALA A 35 -4.94 3.44 -2.60
CA ALA A 35 -3.69 2.75 -2.88
C ALA A 35 -3.55 1.44 -2.07
N ARG A 36 -3.97 1.49 -0.80
CA ARG A 36 -3.98 0.33 0.09
C ARG A 36 -4.97 -0.74 -0.39
N HIS A 37 -6.14 -0.31 -0.86
CA HIS A 37 -7.12 -1.21 -1.46
C HIS A 37 -6.58 -1.86 -2.74
N LEU A 38 -6.03 -1.07 -3.68
CA LEU A 38 -5.45 -1.55 -4.92
C LEU A 38 -4.41 -2.63 -4.67
N ARG A 39 -3.51 -2.44 -3.71
CA ARG A 39 -2.46 -3.42 -3.35
C ARG A 39 -2.99 -4.81 -2.98
N ARG A 40 -4.26 -4.94 -2.58
CA ARG A 40 -4.90 -6.22 -2.27
C ARG A 40 -5.45 -6.93 -3.51
N GLN A 41 -5.66 -6.22 -4.62
CA GLN A 41 -6.09 -6.79 -5.88
C GLN A 41 -4.92 -7.49 -6.57
N GLU A 42 -5.19 -8.63 -7.21
CA GLU A 42 -4.13 -9.47 -7.80
C GLU A 42 -3.32 -8.71 -8.87
N GLU A 43 -3.97 -7.86 -9.64
CA GLU A 43 -3.38 -7.04 -10.71
C GLU A 43 -2.30 -6.06 -10.19
N PHE A 44 -2.44 -5.60 -8.95
CA PHE A 44 -1.58 -4.57 -8.37
C PHE A 44 -0.67 -5.09 -7.24
N ARG A 45 -0.75 -6.38 -6.91
CA ARG A 45 -0.02 -6.98 -5.78
C ARG A 45 1.50 -6.78 -5.86
N ASN A 46 2.04 -6.77 -7.07
CA ASN A 46 3.48 -6.64 -7.33
C ASN A 46 3.91 -5.21 -7.68
N VAL A 47 2.97 -4.26 -7.76
CA VAL A 47 3.27 -2.86 -8.06
C VAL A 47 3.85 -2.19 -6.81
N PRO A 48 4.95 -1.43 -6.94
CA PRO A 48 5.52 -0.67 -5.83
C PRO A 48 4.49 0.26 -5.19
N MET A 49 4.54 0.39 -3.86
CA MET A 49 3.57 1.23 -3.14
C MET A 49 3.63 2.70 -3.59
N ALA A 50 4.82 3.21 -3.93
CA ALA A 50 4.97 4.58 -4.45
C ALA A 50 4.16 4.78 -5.73
N GLU A 51 4.29 3.87 -6.70
CA GLU A 51 3.53 3.93 -7.97
C GLU A 51 2.02 3.80 -7.74
N LEU A 52 1.59 3.02 -6.75
CA LEU A 52 0.16 2.94 -6.37
C LEU A 52 -0.34 4.23 -5.73
N ILE A 53 0.49 4.94 -4.97
CA ILE A 53 0.14 6.23 -4.37
C ILE A 53 -0.03 7.26 -5.48
N ASP A 54 0.91 7.37 -6.41
CA ASP A 54 0.84 8.33 -7.53
C ASP A 54 -0.40 8.09 -8.40
N ARG A 55 -0.67 6.82 -8.72
CA ARG A 55 -1.88 6.43 -9.46
C ARG A 55 -3.16 6.76 -8.69
N SER A 56 -3.17 6.51 -7.38
CA SER A 56 -4.36 6.76 -6.56
C SER A 56 -4.61 8.25 -6.36
N LEU A 57 -3.56 9.05 -6.21
CA LEU A 57 -3.67 10.51 -6.20
C LEU A 57 -4.28 11.01 -7.50
N PHE A 58 -3.81 10.51 -8.65
CA PHE A 58 -4.38 10.83 -9.94
C PHE A 58 -5.85 10.43 -10.04
N ASP A 59 -6.20 9.19 -9.69
CA ASP A 59 -7.57 8.67 -9.79
C ASP A 59 -8.57 9.46 -8.91
N VAL A 60 -8.15 9.90 -7.72
CA VAL A 60 -8.99 10.70 -6.82
C VAL A 60 -9.11 12.15 -7.28
N VAL A 61 -8.00 12.80 -7.60
CA VAL A 61 -7.96 14.22 -7.97
C VAL A 61 -8.60 14.47 -9.34
N SER A 62 -8.50 13.51 -10.26
CA SER A 62 -9.23 13.55 -11.55
C SER A 62 -10.72 13.23 -11.44
N GLY A 63 -11.20 12.81 -10.27
CA GLY A 63 -12.58 12.37 -10.06
C GLY A 63 -12.94 11.06 -10.75
N LYS A 64 -11.94 10.31 -11.24
CA LYS A 64 -12.13 8.99 -11.87
C LYS A 64 -12.64 7.95 -10.88
N VAL A 65 -12.28 8.09 -9.61
CA VAL A 65 -12.81 7.29 -8.49
C VAL A 65 -13.64 8.20 -7.59
N LYS A 66 -14.85 7.75 -7.24
CA LYS A 66 -15.75 8.52 -6.37
C LYS A 66 -15.49 8.24 -4.90
N VAL A 67 -15.78 9.22 -4.05
CA VAL A 67 -15.63 9.09 -2.59
C VAL A 67 -16.36 7.86 -2.04
N ASP A 68 -17.59 7.62 -2.49
CA ASP A 68 -18.40 6.48 -2.05
C ASP A 68 -17.74 5.11 -2.36
N GLU A 69 -17.03 5.03 -3.49
CA GLU A 69 -16.30 3.81 -3.89
C GLU A 69 -15.09 3.58 -2.97
N ILE A 70 -14.40 4.66 -2.61
CA ILE A 70 -13.28 4.61 -1.66
C ILE A 70 -13.78 4.18 -0.28
N GLU A 71 -14.87 4.78 0.21
CA GLU A 71 -15.45 4.42 1.51
C GLU A 71 -15.92 2.96 1.55
N ALA A 72 -16.54 2.47 0.47
CA ALA A 72 -16.92 1.07 0.35
C ALA A 72 -15.68 0.15 0.42
N SER A 73 -14.62 0.49 -0.31
CA SER A 73 -13.37 -0.27 -0.34
C SER A 73 -12.71 -0.34 1.05
N VAL A 74 -12.71 0.76 1.80
CA VAL A 74 -12.18 0.83 3.16
C VAL A 74 -12.94 -0.11 4.10
N LYS A 75 -14.27 -0.13 4.03
CA LYS A 75 -15.09 -1.03 4.86
C LYS A 75 -14.80 -2.50 4.54
N THR A 76 -14.69 -2.85 3.26
CA THR A 76 -14.34 -4.21 2.84
C THR A 76 -12.95 -4.61 3.35
N ASP A 77 -11.99 -3.71 3.21
CA ASP A 77 -10.61 -3.95 3.63
C ASP A 77 -10.49 -4.11 5.16
N GLN A 78 -11.21 -3.29 5.93
CA GLN A 78 -11.28 -3.40 7.39
C GLN A 78 -11.85 -4.76 7.82
N ALA A 79 -12.94 -5.21 7.19
CA ALA A 79 -13.54 -6.51 7.49
C ALA A 79 -12.58 -7.68 7.19
N ILE A 80 -11.72 -7.55 6.17
CA ILE A 80 -10.68 -8.55 5.88
C ILE A 80 -9.61 -8.54 6.99
N GLU A 81 -9.17 -7.37 7.42
CA GLU A 81 -8.17 -7.24 8.48
C GLU A 81 -8.65 -7.79 9.82
N GLU A 82 -9.89 -7.50 10.20
CA GLU A 82 -10.52 -8.05 11.40
C GLU A 82 -10.58 -9.58 11.37
N LYS A 83 -10.97 -10.17 10.22
CA LYS A 83 -10.98 -11.64 10.05
C LYS A 83 -9.59 -12.26 10.16
N LEU A 84 -8.56 -11.58 9.64
CA LEU A 84 -7.17 -12.05 9.74
C LEU A 84 -6.63 -11.91 11.17
N ALA A 85 -6.98 -10.83 11.86
CA ALA A 85 -6.58 -10.59 13.25
C ALA A 85 -7.20 -11.62 14.19
N ALA A 86 -8.49 -11.92 14.05
CA ALA A 86 -9.19 -12.94 14.84
C ALA A 86 -8.58 -14.35 14.69
N LYS A 87 -8.08 -14.70 13.49
CA LYS A 87 -7.38 -15.98 13.27
C LYS A 87 -6.02 -16.05 13.95
N ARG A 88 -5.32 -14.92 14.07
CA ARG A 88 -3.98 -14.86 14.70
C ARG A 88 -4.01 -14.94 16.23
N THR A 89 -5.13 -14.59 16.85
CA THR A 89 -5.31 -14.73 18.31
C THR A 89 -5.59 -16.16 18.76
N ASP A 90 -6.00 -17.05 17.84
CA ASP A 90 -6.35 -18.45 18.12
C ASP A 90 -5.18 -19.45 17.88
N GLU A 91 -4.08 -19.02 17.23
CA GLU A 91 -2.92 -19.89 17.03
C GLU A 91 -2.00 -19.90 18.27
N PRO A 92 -1.79 -21.06 18.93
CA PRO A 92 -0.82 -21.16 20.02
C PRO A 92 0.58 -20.90 19.47
N ARG A 93 1.24 -19.86 20.00
CA ARG A 93 2.64 -19.52 19.69
C ARG A 93 3.53 -20.74 19.90
N LYS A 94 3.96 -21.41 18.82
CA LYS A 94 5.02 -22.42 18.89
C LYS A 94 6.30 -21.73 19.37
N PRO A 95 6.94 -22.20 20.46
CA PRO A 95 8.22 -21.66 20.90
C PRO A 95 9.26 -21.95 19.81
N ARG A 96 9.84 -20.88 19.27
CA ARG A 96 10.97 -20.91 18.33
C ARG A 96 12.16 -21.50 19.09
N LYS A 97 12.57 -22.73 18.75
CA LYS A 97 13.83 -23.31 19.22
C LYS A 97 14.97 -22.37 18.82
N GLU A 98 15.71 -21.92 19.83
CA GLU A 98 16.95 -21.15 19.68
C GLU A 98 17.96 -22.00 18.91
N GLY A 99 18.25 -21.60 17.67
CA GLY A 99 19.39 -22.11 16.92
C GLY A 99 20.65 -21.49 17.51
N LYS A 100 21.35 -22.25 18.35
CA LYS A 100 22.66 -21.91 18.90
C LYS A 100 23.65 -21.80 17.73
N GLU A 101 24.09 -20.59 17.42
CA GLU A 101 25.18 -20.30 16.48
C GLU A 101 26.48 -20.94 17.02
N GLU A 102 26.90 -22.04 16.40
CA GLU A 102 28.23 -22.61 16.60
C GLU A 102 29.21 -21.89 15.66
N LYS A 103 29.96 -20.93 16.21
CA LYS A 103 31.07 -20.25 15.53
C LYS A 103 32.16 -21.27 15.16
N PRO A 104 32.65 -21.35 13.91
CA PRO A 104 33.92 -21.99 13.64
C PRO A 104 35.05 -20.99 13.88
N ALA A 105 35.78 -21.15 14.98
CA ALA A 105 37.10 -20.52 15.15
C ALA A 105 38.11 -21.28 14.27
N LYS A 106 38.52 -20.65 13.17
CA LYS A 106 39.79 -20.95 12.50
C LYS A 106 40.85 -19.99 13.07
N ASP A 107 41.92 -20.54 13.62
CA ASP A 107 43.30 -20.05 13.59
C ASP A 107 44.15 -21.18 14.23
N ALA A 108 44.81 -22.05 13.47
CA ALA A 108 46.11 -21.84 12.82
C ALA A 108 47.22 -21.46 13.83
N ALA A 109 47.92 -22.48 14.32
CA ALA A 109 49.27 -22.40 14.88
C ALA A 109 50.06 -23.63 14.41
#